data_AF-K3X662-F1
#
_entry.id   AF-K3X662-F1
#
_cell.length_a   1.000
_cell.length_b   1.000
_cell.length_c   1.000
_cell.angle_alpha   90.00
_cell.angle_beta   90.00
_cell.angle_gamma   90.00
#
_symmetry.space_group_name_H-M   'P 1'
#
loop_
_entity.id
_entity.type
_entity.pdbx_description
1 polymer ?
#
loop_
_entity_poly.entity_id
_entity_poly.type
_entity_poly.pdbx_seq_one_letter_code
_entity_poly.pdbx_strand_id
1 'polypeptide(L)'
;MLAQLPNECKQQIWRYLDAQELCRIACVSRGIARGANADVVWRVCMLAQLTQEQTRIAAHRTPSECGLQRQHASRNLMGGHKATSSRGLTGNSETLTTAMSALCSNGHGEDGGEMAYGRIADDSTFWRDWYRNIFVSARCFYKANTSFEAAKTEILELKKERGELKEMLQAVKSKNQSDKQLRRIQMSCVRWMNRSHRRQAASTSLQNAQTAALSKAEITEELHIVEANVQVQSRMIFSLRSQYQKSLHRLTTQLARATQMLRDLEGSI
;
A
#
# COMPACT_ATOMS: atom_id res chain seq x y z
N MET A 1 19.25 -34.71 -24.32
CA MET A 1 19.20 -35.59 -23.13
C MET A 1 17.76 -35.92 -22.72
N LEU A 2 16.95 -34.97 -22.22
CA LEU A 2 15.57 -35.26 -21.76
C LEU A 2 14.66 -35.90 -22.82
N ALA A 3 14.80 -35.53 -24.10
CA ALA A 3 13.99 -36.10 -25.18
C ALA A 3 14.18 -37.62 -25.38
N GLN A 4 15.36 -38.14 -25.04
CA GLN A 4 15.74 -39.55 -25.25
C GLN A 4 15.39 -40.46 -24.06
N LEU A 5 14.92 -39.89 -22.95
CA LEU A 5 14.57 -40.67 -21.77
C LEU A 5 13.21 -41.39 -21.93
N PRO A 6 13.02 -42.57 -21.30
CA PRO A 6 11.71 -43.18 -21.12
C PRO A 6 10.74 -42.24 -20.38
N ASN A 7 9.44 -42.42 -20.61
CA ASN A 7 8.42 -41.54 -20.01
C ASN A 7 8.39 -41.63 -18.48
N GLU A 8 8.68 -42.80 -17.93
CA GLU A 8 8.74 -43.08 -16.49
C GLU A 8 9.87 -42.26 -15.83
N CYS A 9 11.04 -42.20 -16.47
CA CYS A 9 12.16 -41.38 -16.02
C CYS A 9 11.83 -39.89 -16.12
N LYS A 10 11.17 -39.46 -17.21
CA LYS A 10 10.71 -38.06 -17.36
C LYS A 10 9.74 -37.66 -16.25
N GLN A 11 8.78 -38.52 -15.92
CA GLN A 11 7.81 -38.27 -14.84
C GLN A 11 8.51 -38.10 -13.49
N GLN A 12 9.48 -38.97 -13.16
CA GLN A 12 10.23 -38.84 -11.92
C GLN A 12 10.98 -37.50 -11.86
N ILE A 13 11.62 -37.10 -12.95
CA ILE A 13 12.30 -35.80 -13.03
C ILE A 13 11.31 -34.65 -12.85
N TRP A 14 10.16 -34.68 -13.54
CA TRP A 14 9.18 -33.60 -13.47
C TRP A 14 8.55 -33.42 -12.09
N ARG A 15 8.46 -34.49 -11.27
CA ARG A 15 7.97 -34.39 -9.89
C ARG A 15 8.87 -33.56 -8.98
N TYR A 16 10.14 -33.40 -9.31
CA TYR A 16 11.09 -32.57 -8.56
C TYR A 16 11.14 -31.12 -9.03
N LEU A 17 10.46 -30.80 -10.13
CA LEU A 17 10.48 -29.47 -10.71
C LEU A 17 9.32 -28.64 -10.17
N ASP A 18 9.58 -27.36 -9.93
CA ASP A 18 8.52 -26.43 -9.62
C ASP A 18 7.71 -26.06 -10.89
N ALA A 19 6.57 -25.41 -10.70
CA ALA A 19 5.71 -25.01 -11.81
C ALA A 19 6.38 -24.01 -12.78
N GLN A 20 7.37 -23.24 -12.31
CA GLN A 20 8.11 -22.29 -13.13
C GLN A 20 9.10 -23.02 -14.05
N GLU A 21 9.82 -24.01 -13.53
CA GLU A 21 10.72 -24.88 -14.25
C GLU A 21 9.97 -25.74 -15.27
N LEU A 22 8.81 -26.28 -14.90
CA LEU A 22 7.92 -26.98 -15.83
C LEU A 22 7.47 -26.05 -16.98
N CYS A 23 7.15 -24.79 -16.69
CA CYS A 23 6.84 -23.80 -17.72
C CYS A 23 8.03 -23.56 -18.65
N ARG A 24 9.25 -23.47 -18.11
CA ARG A 24 10.47 -23.25 -18.91
C ARG A 24 10.74 -24.45 -19.82
N ILE A 25 10.65 -25.68 -19.31
CA ILE A 25 10.86 -26.90 -20.10
C ILE A 25 9.82 -27.00 -21.22
N ALA A 26 8.55 -26.68 -20.94
CA ALA A 26 7.50 -26.67 -21.95
C ALA A 26 7.75 -25.64 -23.08
N CYS A 27 8.50 -24.57 -22.82
CA CYS A 27 8.89 -23.60 -23.84
C CYS A 27 10.05 -24.08 -24.74
N VAL A 28 10.88 -25.02 -24.26
CA VAL A 28 12.06 -25.50 -25.00
C VAL A 28 11.69 -26.56 -26.04
N SER A 29 10.71 -27.42 -25.78
CA SER A 29 10.22 -28.37 -26.78
C SER A 29 8.83 -28.92 -26.44
N ARG A 30 7.88 -28.77 -27.37
CA ARG A 30 6.52 -29.34 -27.25
C ARG A 30 6.52 -30.86 -27.10
N GLY A 31 7.53 -31.55 -27.67
CA GLY A 31 7.66 -33.01 -27.59
C GLY A 31 8.22 -33.50 -26.25
N ILE A 32 9.02 -32.68 -25.56
CA ILE A 32 9.54 -33.02 -24.24
C ILE A 32 8.44 -32.92 -23.18
N ALA A 33 7.52 -31.97 -23.31
CA ALA A 33 6.42 -31.77 -22.37
C ALA A 33 5.24 -32.75 -22.54
N ARG A 34 5.20 -33.54 -23.63
CA ARG A 34 4.06 -34.43 -23.99
C ARG A 34 4.22 -35.89 -23.55
N GLY A 35 5.11 -36.20 -22.60
CA GLY A 35 5.21 -37.57 -22.07
C GLY A 35 3.87 -38.02 -21.45
N ALA A 36 3.61 -39.33 -21.49
CA ALA A 36 2.44 -39.92 -20.83
C ALA A 36 2.37 -39.38 -19.38
N ASN A 37 1.24 -38.79 -18.97
CA ASN A 37 1.00 -38.20 -17.64
C ASN A 37 1.60 -36.80 -17.34
N ALA A 38 1.99 -36.02 -18.34
CA ALA A 38 2.32 -34.60 -18.12
C ALA A 38 1.21 -33.84 -17.38
N ASP A 39 -0.05 -34.13 -17.68
CA ASP A 39 -1.22 -33.51 -17.05
C ASP A 39 -1.36 -33.84 -15.56
N VAL A 40 -0.98 -35.05 -15.15
CA VAL A 40 -0.99 -35.45 -13.74
C VAL A 40 0.08 -34.67 -12.97
N VAL A 41 1.27 -34.50 -13.55
CA VAL A 41 2.33 -33.71 -12.92
C VAL A 41 1.92 -32.24 -12.81
N TRP A 42 1.36 -31.66 -13.87
CA TRP A 42 0.80 -30.31 -13.84
C TRP A 42 -0.28 -30.18 -12.77
N ARG A 43 -1.23 -31.12 -12.70
CA ARG A 43 -2.30 -31.10 -11.70
C ARG A 43 -1.76 -31.10 -10.26
N VAL A 44 -0.80 -31.97 -9.95
CA VAL A 44 -0.17 -32.04 -8.61
C VAL A 44 0.56 -30.74 -8.28
N CYS A 45 1.37 -30.22 -9.21
CA CYS A 45 2.07 -28.95 -9.02
C CYS A 45 1.09 -27.78 -8.84
N MET A 46 -0.03 -27.78 -9.57
CA MET A 46 -1.05 -26.74 -9.48
C MET A 46 -1.82 -26.80 -8.16
N LEU A 47 -2.15 -28.00 -7.67
CA LEU A 47 -2.77 -28.19 -6.35
C LEU A 47 -1.87 -27.66 -5.23
N ALA A 48 -0.58 -27.97 -5.28
CA ALA A 48 0.39 -27.48 -4.30
C ALA A 48 0.50 -25.94 -4.33
N GLN A 49 0.59 -25.35 -5.52
CA GLN A 49 0.63 -23.88 -5.70
C GLN A 49 -0.68 -23.22 -5.25
N LEU A 50 -1.84 -23.77 -5.60
CA LEU A 50 -3.14 -23.25 -5.20
C LEU A 50 -3.30 -23.25 -3.68
N THR A 51 -2.93 -24.35 -3.03
CA THR A 51 -2.96 -24.47 -1.55
C THR A 51 -2.02 -23.45 -0.91
N GLN A 52 -0.82 -23.29 -1.45
CA GLN A 52 0.16 -22.30 -0.99
C GLN A 52 -0.37 -20.87 -1.11
N GLU A 53 -0.90 -20.49 -2.27
CA GLU A 53 -1.43 -19.15 -2.52
C GLU A 53 -2.70 -18.86 -1.71
N GLN A 54 -3.58 -19.84 -1.54
CA GLN A 54 -4.73 -19.73 -0.64
C GLN A 54 -4.30 -19.47 0.81
N THR A 55 -3.29 -20.20 1.28
CA THR A 55 -2.73 -20.02 2.63
C THR A 55 -2.12 -18.62 2.79
N ARG A 56 -1.35 -18.16 1.80
CA ARG A 56 -0.76 -16.81 1.81
C ARG A 56 -1.83 -15.73 1.83
N ILE A 57 -2.87 -15.85 0.99
CA ILE A 57 -3.96 -14.87 0.95
C ILE A 57 -4.80 -14.89 2.22
N ALA A 58 -4.98 -16.06 2.85
CA ALA A 58 -5.69 -16.16 4.12
C ALA A 58 -5.05 -15.26 5.19
N ALA A 59 -3.72 -15.13 5.20
CA ALA A 59 -3.01 -14.21 6.10
C ALA A 59 -3.30 -12.71 5.81
N HIS A 60 -3.67 -12.37 4.57
CA HIS A 60 -4.01 -11.02 4.14
C HIS A 60 -5.50 -10.69 4.23
N ARG A 61 -6.36 -11.72 4.32
CA ARG A 61 -7.76 -11.57 4.67
C ARG A 61 -7.85 -11.35 6.18
N THR A 62 -7.59 -10.13 6.62
CA THR A 62 -8.12 -9.71 7.93
C THR A 62 -9.62 -10.03 7.94
N PRO A 63 -10.17 -10.62 9.02
CA PRO A 63 -11.61 -10.76 9.18
C PRO A 63 -12.19 -9.39 8.89
N SER A 64 -13.08 -9.31 7.92
CA SER A 64 -13.71 -8.06 7.51
C SER A 64 -14.11 -7.29 8.76
N GLU A 65 -13.41 -6.19 9.05
CA GLU A 65 -13.80 -5.19 10.04
C GLU A 65 -15.06 -4.48 9.50
N CYS A 66 -16.13 -5.27 9.43
CA CYS A 66 -17.49 -4.88 9.21
C CYS A 66 -17.94 -4.18 10.49
N GLY A 67 -17.72 -2.88 10.56
CA GLY A 67 -18.24 -2.03 11.63
C GLY A 67 -17.88 -0.56 11.46
N LEU A 68 -16.60 -0.26 11.24
CA LEU A 68 -16.11 1.13 11.23
C LEU A 68 -16.27 1.84 9.89
N GLN A 69 -16.41 1.11 8.77
CA GLN A 69 -16.47 1.73 7.44
C GLN A 69 -17.84 2.37 7.11
N ARG A 70 -18.91 2.10 7.88
CA ARG A 70 -20.21 2.80 7.73
C ARG A 70 -20.31 4.10 8.53
N GLN A 71 -19.56 4.28 9.61
CA GLN A 71 -19.70 5.46 10.48
C GLN A 71 -18.96 6.71 9.98
N HIS A 72 -17.91 6.55 9.16
CA HIS A 72 -17.20 7.70 8.60
C HIS A 72 -17.79 8.23 7.27
N ALA A 73 -18.56 7.41 6.54
CA ALA A 73 -19.23 7.86 5.31
C ALA A 73 -20.51 8.67 5.58
N SER A 74 -21.20 8.43 6.71
CA SER A 74 -22.43 9.17 7.05
C SER A 74 -22.17 10.51 7.73
N ARG A 75 -20.99 10.73 8.32
CA ARG A 75 -20.70 11.92 9.13
C ARG A 75 -20.32 13.17 8.29
N ASN A 76 -19.98 12.98 7.01
CA ASN A 76 -19.63 14.07 6.10
C ASN A 76 -20.78 14.52 5.18
N LEU A 77 -21.99 13.94 5.29
CA LEU A 77 -23.13 14.28 4.42
C LEU A 77 -24.25 15.07 5.14
N MET A 78 -24.12 15.36 6.43
CA MET A 78 -25.19 15.97 7.24
C MET A 78 -24.76 17.26 7.97
N GLY A 79 -23.70 17.94 7.52
CA GLY A 79 -23.21 19.17 8.14
C GLY A 79 -22.97 20.30 7.14
N GLY A 80 -23.90 21.27 7.09
CA GLY A 80 -23.66 22.61 6.51
C GLY A 80 -24.49 22.90 5.26
N HIS A 81 -25.67 23.49 5.40
CA HIS A 81 -25.89 24.95 5.36
C HIS A 81 -25.85 25.57 3.95
N LYS A 82 -27.05 25.96 3.51
CA LYS A 82 -27.41 27.08 2.63
C LYS A 82 -26.32 27.57 1.67
N ALA A 83 -26.49 27.19 0.41
CA ALA A 83 -25.86 27.82 -0.72
C ALA A 83 -26.22 29.32 -0.79
N THR A 84 -25.22 30.17 -0.61
CA THR A 84 -25.17 31.49 -1.26
C THR A 84 -23.97 31.50 -2.19
N SER A 85 -24.33 31.64 -3.47
CA SER A 85 -23.49 31.96 -4.62
C SER A 85 -22.38 32.98 -4.32
N SER A 86 -21.14 32.63 -4.64
CA SER A 86 -20.30 33.51 -5.46
C SER A 86 -19.13 32.72 -6.06
N ARG A 87 -18.70 33.25 -7.19
CA ARG A 87 -17.99 32.64 -8.30
C ARG A 87 -16.55 33.11 -8.24
N GLY A 88 -15.57 32.22 -8.46
CA GLY A 88 -14.21 32.68 -8.75
C GLY A 88 -13.09 31.67 -8.49
N LEU A 89 -12.54 31.19 -9.60
CA LEU A 89 -11.12 30.90 -9.81
C LEU A 89 -10.49 29.74 -9.02
N THR A 90 -10.12 28.69 -9.73
CA THR A 90 -8.73 28.19 -9.77
C THR A 90 -8.61 27.14 -10.87
N GLY A 91 -7.90 27.50 -11.94
CA GLY A 91 -7.35 26.55 -12.89
C GLY A 91 -6.13 25.84 -12.30
N ASN A 92 -5.76 24.75 -12.96
CA ASN A 92 -4.45 24.07 -12.89
C ASN A 92 -4.32 22.94 -11.85
N SER A 93 -5.29 22.01 -11.80
CA SER A 93 -5.16 20.74 -11.06
C SER A 93 -5.43 19.49 -11.92
N GLU A 94 -5.16 19.56 -13.24
CA GLU A 94 -5.37 18.42 -14.14
C GLU A 94 -4.07 17.81 -14.71
N THR A 95 -2.93 18.46 -14.49
CA THR A 95 -1.64 18.03 -15.08
C THR A 95 -0.80 17.12 -14.18
N LEU A 96 -1.03 17.07 -12.87
CA LEU A 96 -0.24 16.21 -11.95
C LEU A 96 -0.81 14.79 -11.78
N THR A 97 -2.13 14.61 -11.91
CA THR A 97 -2.77 13.30 -11.80
C THR A 97 -2.52 12.43 -13.05
N THR A 98 -2.29 13.06 -14.20
CA THR A 98 -2.03 12.38 -15.47
C THR A 98 -0.60 11.84 -15.55
N ALA A 99 0.38 12.51 -14.91
CA ALA A 99 1.78 12.08 -14.90
C ALA A 99 2.03 10.85 -14.00
N MET A 100 1.27 10.67 -12.91
CA MET A 100 1.40 9.49 -12.03
C MET A 100 0.69 8.24 -12.56
N SER A 101 -0.32 8.40 -13.43
CA SER A 101 -0.94 7.27 -14.14
C SER A 101 -0.07 6.74 -15.29
N ALA A 102 0.83 7.56 -15.84
CA ALA A 102 1.67 7.18 -16.98
C ALA A 102 2.85 6.24 -16.62
N LEU A 103 3.29 6.19 -15.36
CA LEU A 103 4.41 5.35 -14.93
C LEU A 103 4.03 3.87 -14.68
N CYS A 104 2.74 3.53 -14.77
CA CYS A 104 2.24 2.15 -14.64
C CYS A 104 1.55 1.62 -15.91
N SER A 105 1.49 2.40 -17.00
CA SER A 105 0.77 2.01 -18.22
C SER A 105 1.58 1.22 -19.25
N ASN A 106 2.81 0.80 -18.94
CA ASN A 106 3.53 -0.16 -19.78
C ASN A 106 3.19 -1.59 -19.35
N GLY A 107 2.05 -2.08 -19.83
CA GLY A 107 1.63 -3.47 -19.62
C GLY A 107 0.26 -3.79 -20.20
N HIS A 108 0.17 -3.73 -21.53
CA HIS A 108 -0.85 -4.38 -22.37
C HIS A 108 -2.34 -4.09 -22.07
N GLY A 109 -2.95 -3.36 -23.00
CA GLY A 109 -4.26 -3.66 -23.59
C GLY A 109 -5.30 -4.28 -22.67
N GLU A 110 -6.23 -3.43 -22.24
CA GLU A 110 -7.61 -3.80 -22.02
C GLU A 110 -8.13 -4.51 -23.28
N ASP A 111 -8.08 -5.84 -23.28
CA ASP A 111 -9.00 -6.64 -24.06
C ASP A 111 -9.57 -7.68 -23.10
N GLY A 112 -10.84 -7.48 -22.76
CA GLY A 112 -11.70 -8.47 -22.14
C GLY A 112 -11.97 -9.59 -23.12
N GLY A 113 -10.91 -10.32 -23.50
CA GLY A 113 -11.00 -11.60 -24.15
C GLY A 113 -11.61 -12.58 -23.17
N GLU A 114 -12.94 -12.59 -23.12
CA GLU A 114 -13.74 -13.71 -22.69
C GLU A 114 -13.31 -14.91 -23.54
N MET A 115 -12.27 -15.62 -23.09
CA MET A 115 -11.85 -16.87 -23.70
C MET A 115 -13.00 -17.84 -23.50
N ALA A 116 -13.79 -18.02 -24.55
CA ALA A 116 -14.73 -19.11 -24.66
C ALA A 116 -13.99 -20.41 -24.36
N TYR A 117 -14.26 -21.03 -23.22
CA TYR A 117 -13.76 -22.34 -22.81
C TYR A 117 -14.41 -23.46 -23.65
N GLY A 118 -14.46 -23.27 -24.97
CA GLY A 118 -14.99 -24.22 -25.93
C GLY A 118 -13.93 -25.25 -26.29
N ARG A 119 -14.14 -26.48 -25.79
CA ARG A 119 -13.35 -27.71 -25.98
C ARG A 119 -11.97 -27.70 -25.33
N ILE A 120 -11.90 -28.43 -24.22
CA ILE A 120 -10.68 -28.96 -23.62
C ILE A 120 -10.06 -29.94 -24.64
N ALA A 121 -9.23 -29.43 -25.53
CA ALA A 121 -8.35 -30.21 -26.38
C ALA A 121 -6.93 -29.73 -26.12
N ASP A 122 -6.07 -30.64 -25.65
CA ASP A 122 -4.73 -30.45 -25.07
C ASP A 122 -4.69 -29.90 -23.61
N ASP A 123 -5.05 -30.77 -22.65
CA ASP A 123 -5.06 -30.55 -21.19
C ASP A 123 -3.79 -29.87 -20.64
N SER A 124 -2.61 -30.18 -21.18
CA SER A 124 -1.33 -29.60 -20.70
C SER A 124 -1.16 -28.11 -21.00
N THR A 125 -1.79 -27.60 -22.07
CA THR A 125 -1.70 -26.18 -22.45
C THR A 125 -2.57 -25.32 -21.53
N PHE A 126 -3.73 -25.84 -21.15
CA PHE A 126 -4.66 -25.22 -20.21
C PHE A 126 -4.00 -24.95 -18.85
N TRP A 127 -3.35 -25.96 -18.25
CA TRP A 127 -2.72 -25.82 -16.94
C TRP A 127 -1.60 -24.79 -16.91
N ARG A 128 -0.81 -24.73 -17.99
CA ARG A 128 0.27 -23.76 -18.14
C ARG A 128 -0.25 -22.33 -18.24
N ASP A 129 -1.27 -22.12 -19.07
CA ASP A 129 -1.81 -20.78 -19.30
C ASP A 129 -2.57 -20.29 -18.06
N TRP A 130 -3.23 -21.20 -17.35
CA TRP A 130 -3.79 -20.94 -16.03
C TRP A 130 -2.70 -20.55 -15.00
N TYR A 131 -1.62 -21.34 -14.89
CA TYR A 131 -0.51 -21.04 -13.97
C TYR A 131 0.06 -19.64 -14.23
N ARG A 132 0.29 -19.29 -15.50
CA ARG A 132 0.79 -17.96 -15.90
C ARG A 132 -0.15 -16.86 -15.43
N ASN A 133 -1.46 -17.04 -15.62
CA ASN A 133 -2.46 -16.06 -15.20
C ASN A 133 -2.50 -15.86 -13.68
N ILE A 134 -2.45 -16.95 -12.91
CA ILE A 134 -2.39 -16.91 -11.44
C ILE A 134 -1.10 -16.24 -10.99
N PHE A 135 0.04 -16.63 -11.56
CA PHE A 135 1.34 -16.09 -11.22
C PHE A 135 1.40 -14.58 -11.47
N VAL A 136 0.87 -14.11 -12.60
CA VAL A 136 0.78 -12.67 -12.91
C VAL A 136 -0.13 -11.96 -11.90
N SER A 137 -1.31 -12.51 -11.61
CA SER A 137 -2.22 -11.92 -10.62
C SER A 137 -1.64 -11.88 -9.21
N ALA A 138 -0.95 -12.95 -8.79
CA ALA A 138 -0.29 -13.04 -7.49
C ALA A 138 0.83 -12.00 -7.38
N ARG A 139 1.67 -11.88 -8.41
CA ARG A 139 2.71 -10.85 -8.46
C ARG A 139 2.15 -9.43 -8.43
N CYS A 140 1.07 -9.17 -9.17
CA CYS A 140 0.38 -7.87 -9.13
C CYS A 140 -0.20 -7.58 -7.73
N PHE A 141 -0.80 -8.57 -7.08
CA PHE A 141 -1.29 -8.48 -5.71
C PHE A 141 -0.16 -8.17 -4.72
N TYR A 142 0.94 -8.92 -4.76
CA TYR A 142 2.07 -8.69 -3.85
C TYR A 142 2.69 -7.32 -4.05
N LYS A 143 2.87 -6.86 -5.29
CA LYS A 143 3.35 -5.50 -5.56
C LYS A 143 2.41 -4.43 -4.98
N ALA A 144 1.10 -4.60 -5.18
CA ALA A 144 0.11 -3.67 -4.64
C ALA A 144 0.09 -3.69 -3.10
N ASN A 145 0.19 -4.87 -2.49
CA ASN A 145 0.24 -5.05 -1.04
C ASN A 145 1.49 -4.41 -0.42
N THR A 146 2.68 -4.66 -0.98
CA THR A 146 3.93 -4.04 -0.51
C THR A 146 3.86 -2.52 -0.60
N SER A 147 3.32 -1.98 -1.71
CA SER A 147 3.16 -0.53 -1.87
C SER A 147 2.19 0.06 -0.86
N PHE A 148 1.08 -0.65 -0.59
CA PHE A 148 0.07 -0.23 0.38
C PHE A 148 0.61 -0.26 1.82
N GLU A 149 1.32 -1.32 2.23
CA GLU A 149 1.90 -1.41 3.57
C GLU A 149 3.02 -0.38 3.76
N ALA A 150 3.86 -0.12 2.75
CA ALA A 150 4.88 0.94 2.81
C ALA A 150 4.26 2.33 3.01
N ALA A 151 3.19 2.66 2.28
CA ALA A 151 2.48 3.93 2.46
C ALA A 151 1.81 4.02 3.85
N LYS A 152 1.33 2.89 4.38
CA LYS A 152 0.73 2.81 5.72
C LYS A 152 1.77 2.99 6.83
N THR A 153 2.99 2.49 6.67
CA THR A 153 4.08 2.77 7.63
C THR A 153 4.49 4.24 7.57
N GLU A 154 4.64 4.80 6.37
CA GLU A 154 5.03 6.20 6.17
C GLU A 154 4.04 7.18 6.82
N ILE A 155 2.73 6.97 6.64
CA ILE A 155 1.74 7.85 7.29
C ILE A 155 1.75 7.74 8.82
N LEU A 156 2.11 6.58 9.38
CA LEU A 156 2.21 6.42 10.83
C LEU A 156 3.42 7.17 11.37
N GLU A 157 4.54 7.14 10.65
CA GLU A 157 5.74 7.92 10.97
C GLU A 157 5.45 9.42 10.91
N LEU A 158 4.83 9.91 9.83
CA LEU A 158 4.43 11.33 9.72
C LEU A 158 3.45 11.75 10.84
N LYS A 159 2.53 10.87 11.24
CA LYS A 159 1.61 11.16 12.36
C LYS A 159 2.32 11.21 13.71
N LYS A 160 3.37 10.41 13.89
CA LYS A 160 4.22 10.42 15.08
C LYS A 160 5.04 11.71 15.14
N GLU A 161 5.72 12.06 14.05
CA GLU A 161 6.47 13.32 13.91
C GLU A 161 5.57 14.54 14.17
N ARG A 162 4.36 14.56 13.60
CA ARG A 162 3.34 15.59 13.90
C ARG A 162 3.01 15.67 15.40
N GLY A 163 2.97 14.54 16.09
CA GLY A 163 2.74 14.49 17.54
C GLY A 163 3.89 15.11 18.31
N GLU A 164 5.12 14.72 18.00
CA GLU A 164 6.36 15.24 18.61
C GLU A 164 6.49 16.76 18.39
N LEU A 165 6.23 17.25 17.18
CA LEU A 165 6.22 18.69 16.86
C LEU A 165 5.16 19.46 17.67
N LYS A 166 3.96 18.87 17.88
CA LYS A 166 2.91 19.48 18.71
C LYS A 166 3.33 19.54 20.18
N GLU A 167 4.00 18.52 20.69
CA GLU A 167 4.55 18.50 22.04
C GLU A 167 5.66 19.54 22.23
N MET A 168 6.61 19.63 21.30
CA MET A 168 7.66 20.65 21.31
C MET A 168 7.09 22.07 21.26
N LEU A 169 6.09 22.32 20.40
CA LEU A 169 5.41 23.60 20.33
C LEU A 169 4.71 23.95 21.65
N GLN A 170 4.10 22.95 22.31
CA GLN A 170 3.47 23.14 23.60
C GLN A 170 4.51 23.42 24.70
N ALA A 171 5.67 22.77 24.67
CA ALA A 171 6.78 23.01 25.59
C ALA A 171 7.36 24.44 25.43
N VAL A 172 7.50 24.93 24.19
CA VAL A 172 7.93 26.33 23.93
C VAL A 172 6.89 27.33 24.47
N LYS A 173 5.59 27.04 24.29
CA LYS A 173 4.51 27.89 24.84
C LYS A 173 4.52 27.92 26.36
N SER A 174 4.62 26.76 27.01
CA SER A 174 4.63 26.67 28.48
C SER A 174 5.87 27.35 29.07
N LYS A 175 7.05 27.16 28.46
CA LYS A 175 8.29 27.85 28.84
C LYS A 175 8.17 29.37 28.70
N ASN A 176 7.64 29.87 27.58
CA ASN A 176 7.45 31.31 27.41
C ASN A 176 6.46 31.89 28.44
N GLN A 177 5.44 31.12 28.83
CA GLN A 177 4.50 31.52 29.89
C GLN A 177 5.18 31.56 31.26
N SER A 178 5.99 30.55 31.62
CA SER A 178 6.76 30.55 32.87
C SER A 178 7.77 31.69 32.89
N ASP A 179 8.45 31.95 31.77
CA ASP A 179 9.41 33.06 31.64
C ASP A 179 8.72 34.42 31.76
N LYS A 180 7.51 34.57 31.24
CA LYS A 180 6.69 35.78 31.42
C LYS A 180 6.29 35.97 32.89
N GLN A 181 5.93 34.89 33.59
CA GLN A 181 5.60 34.95 35.01
C GLN A 181 6.85 35.28 35.86
N LEU A 182 7.99 34.66 35.56
CA LEU A 182 9.27 34.97 36.20
C LEU A 182 9.65 36.44 36.00
N ARG A 183 9.47 36.97 34.79
CA ARG A 183 9.69 38.39 34.49
C ARG A 183 8.80 39.30 35.33
N ARG A 184 7.51 38.97 35.51
CA ARG A 184 6.63 39.76 36.40
C ARG A 184 7.14 39.79 37.83
N ILE A 185 7.60 38.66 38.35
CA ILE A 185 8.15 38.57 39.71
C ILE A 185 9.44 39.37 39.82
N GLN A 186 10.38 39.22 38.87
CA GLN A 186 11.63 39.97 38.83
C GLN A 186 11.40 41.49 38.73
N MET A 187 10.39 41.92 37.96
CA MET A 187 10.04 43.34 37.85
C MET A 187 9.51 43.94 39.15
N SER A 188 8.98 43.14 40.09
CA SER A 188 8.57 43.64 41.42
C SER A 188 9.76 44.08 42.30
N CYS A 189 10.95 43.50 42.11
CA CYS A 189 12.18 43.82 42.83
C CYS A 189 13.17 44.71 42.03
N VAL A 190 12.80 45.17 40.83
CA VAL A 190 13.60 46.06 39.96
C VAL A 190 13.96 47.40 40.60
N ARG A 191 13.15 47.88 41.55
CA ARG A 191 13.43 49.12 42.28
C ARG A 191 14.69 49.01 43.15
N TRP A 192 15.04 47.79 43.57
CA TRP A 192 16.19 47.47 44.42
C TRP A 192 17.42 46.95 43.66
N MET A 193 17.30 46.76 42.33
CA MET A 193 18.42 46.32 41.49
C MET A 193 19.29 47.47 41.00
N ASN A 194 20.60 47.23 40.97
CA ASN A 194 21.58 48.14 40.38
C ASN A 194 21.30 48.40 38.88
N ARG A 195 21.60 49.62 38.40
CA ARG A 195 21.34 50.05 37.02
C ARG A 195 21.95 49.12 35.97
N SER A 196 23.17 48.63 36.20
CA SER A 196 23.86 47.71 35.29
C SER A 196 23.15 46.35 35.20
N HIS A 197 22.73 45.78 36.34
CA HIS A 197 21.96 44.53 36.37
C HIS A 197 20.61 44.67 35.67
N ARG A 198 19.93 45.81 35.79
CA ARG A 198 18.68 46.08 35.05
C ARG A 198 18.88 46.05 33.55
N ARG A 199 19.96 46.66 33.04
CA ARG A 199 20.29 46.65 31.61
C ARG A 199 20.62 45.24 31.12
N GLN A 200 21.39 44.48 31.90
CA GLN A 200 21.75 43.11 31.55
C GLN A 200 20.51 42.19 31.53
N ALA A 201 19.65 42.26 32.55
CA ALA A 201 18.41 41.49 32.60
C ALA A 201 17.42 41.85 31.47
N ALA A 202 17.33 43.13 31.10
CA ALA A 202 16.52 43.55 29.95
C ALA A 202 17.08 42.99 28.63
N SER A 203 18.39 43.03 28.44
CA SER A 203 19.07 42.48 27.25
C SER A 203 18.88 40.97 27.12
N THR A 204 19.10 40.21 28.21
CA THR A 204 18.91 38.75 28.20
C THR A 204 17.46 38.37 28.02
N SER A 205 16.52 39.11 28.62
CA SER A 205 15.08 38.91 28.40
C SER A 205 14.68 39.13 26.93
N LEU A 206 15.21 40.18 26.29
CA LEU A 206 14.93 40.45 24.88
C LEU A 206 15.48 39.33 23.99
N GLN A 207 16.73 38.92 24.23
CA GLN A 207 17.37 37.84 23.47
C GLN A 207 16.62 36.52 23.63
N ASN A 208 16.23 36.15 24.86
CA ASN A 208 15.44 34.95 25.14
C ASN A 208 14.05 35.00 24.49
N ALA A 209 13.41 36.18 24.43
CA ALA A 209 12.13 36.32 23.76
C ALA A 209 12.26 36.18 22.23
N GLN A 210 13.33 36.71 21.65
CA GLN A 210 13.63 36.56 20.21
C GLN A 210 13.93 35.10 19.86
N THR A 211 14.79 34.42 20.61
CA THR A 211 15.11 33.00 20.37
C THR A 211 13.88 32.11 20.53
N ALA A 212 13.03 32.35 21.53
CA ALA A 212 11.77 31.63 21.67
C ALA A 212 10.77 31.91 20.53
N ALA A 213 10.75 33.13 19.99
CA ALA A 213 9.90 33.48 18.86
C ALA A 213 10.36 32.79 17.56
N LEU A 214 11.67 32.78 17.30
CA LEU A 214 12.25 32.08 16.15
C LEU A 214 12.03 30.57 16.24
N SER A 215 12.37 29.96 17.37
CA SER A 215 12.13 28.52 17.60
C SER A 215 10.65 28.14 17.47
N LYS A 216 9.73 28.99 17.94
CA LYS A 216 8.30 28.78 17.75
C LYS A 216 7.92 28.83 16.26
N ALA A 217 8.45 29.78 15.50
CA ALA A 217 8.16 29.94 14.08
C ALA A 217 8.65 28.73 13.27
N GLU A 218 9.88 28.27 13.54
CA GLU A 218 10.48 27.07 12.92
C GLU A 218 9.63 25.82 13.18
N ILE A 219 9.26 25.54 14.44
CA ILE A 219 8.42 24.38 14.78
C ILE A 219 7.05 24.47 14.10
N THR A 220 6.47 25.68 13.98
CA THR A 220 5.17 25.83 13.31
C THR A 220 5.26 25.61 11.79
N GLU A 221 6.38 25.98 11.17
CA GLU A 221 6.62 25.75 9.74
C GLU A 221 6.81 24.26 9.47
N GLU A 222 7.66 23.58 10.25
CA GLU A 222 7.83 22.13 10.17
C GLU A 222 6.51 21.39 10.38
N LEU A 223 5.72 21.81 11.38
CA LEU A 223 4.40 21.22 11.62
C LEU A 223 3.47 21.37 10.41
N HIS A 224 3.47 22.53 9.75
CA HIS A 224 2.67 22.76 8.56
C HIS A 224 3.11 21.87 7.39
N ILE A 225 4.43 21.69 7.20
CA ILE A 225 5.00 20.78 6.19
C ILE A 225 4.55 19.35 6.46
N VAL A 226 4.70 18.86 7.69
CA VAL A 226 4.28 17.50 8.08
C VAL A 226 2.78 17.32 7.91
N GLU A 227 1.96 18.31 8.28
CA GLU A 227 0.50 18.26 8.08
C GLU A 227 0.13 18.19 6.59
N ALA A 228 0.81 18.93 5.72
CA ALA A 228 0.63 18.83 4.27
C ALA A 228 1.00 17.44 3.75
N ASN A 229 2.13 16.88 4.19
CA ASN A 229 2.57 15.55 3.82
C ASN A 229 1.58 14.46 4.28
N VAL A 230 1.06 14.57 5.52
CA VAL A 230 0.00 13.66 6.02
C VAL A 230 -1.24 13.71 5.12
N GLN A 231 -1.64 14.90 4.65
CA GLN A 231 -2.79 15.04 3.74
C GLN A 231 -2.53 14.39 2.38
N VAL A 232 -1.35 14.60 1.80
CA VAL A 232 -0.95 13.99 0.52
C VAL A 232 -0.93 12.47 0.65
N GLN A 233 -0.25 11.93 1.67
CA GLN A 233 -0.16 10.50 1.91
C GLN A 233 -1.54 9.87 2.20
N SER A 234 -2.42 10.58 2.92
CA SER A 234 -3.79 10.10 3.17
C SER A 234 -4.58 9.88 1.87
N ARG A 235 -4.40 10.75 0.87
CA ARG A 235 -5.05 10.59 -0.45
C ARG A 235 -4.45 9.42 -1.21
N MET A 236 -3.13 9.28 -1.19
CA MET A 236 -2.42 8.18 -1.85
C MET A 236 -2.85 6.81 -1.29
N ILE A 237 -2.94 6.67 0.03
CA ILE A 237 -3.38 5.45 0.71
C ILE A 237 -4.76 5.00 0.24
N PHE A 238 -5.70 5.93 -0.01
CA PHE A 238 -7.02 5.56 -0.52
C PHE A 238 -6.94 4.89 -1.89
N SER A 239 -6.14 5.45 -2.80
CA SER A 239 -5.93 4.88 -4.14
C SER A 239 -5.24 3.51 -4.07
N LEU A 240 -4.20 3.38 -3.24
CA LEU A 240 -3.46 2.13 -3.02
C LEU A 240 -4.35 1.06 -2.39
N ARG A 241 -5.20 1.44 -1.43
CA ARG A 241 -6.19 0.53 -0.83
C ARG A 241 -7.15 -0.01 -1.89
N SER A 242 -7.64 0.85 -2.78
CA SER A 242 -8.53 0.43 -3.87
C SER A 242 -7.82 -0.55 -4.82
N GLN A 243 -6.58 -0.25 -5.21
CA GLN A 243 -5.77 -1.14 -6.06
C GLN A 243 -5.50 -2.48 -5.38
N TYR A 244 -5.09 -2.46 -4.11
CA TYR A 244 -4.90 -3.65 -3.27
C TYR A 244 -6.18 -4.49 -3.22
N GLN A 245 -7.32 -3.90 -2.90
CA GLN A 245 -8.60 -4.62 -2.84
C GLN A 245 -9.02 -5.22 -4.17
N LYS A 246 -8.86 -4.48 -5.28
CA LYS A 246 -9.13 -4.99 -6.64
C LYS A 246 -8.22 -6.18 -6.98
N SER A 247 -6.93 -6.09 -6.67
CA SER A 247 -5.97 -7.17 -6.93
C SER A 247 -6.23 -8.41 -6.07
N LEU A 248 -6.55 -8.22 -4.78
CA LEU A 248 -6.94 -9.28 -3.85
C LEU A 248 -8.21 -9.99 -4.32
N HIS A 249 -9.22 -9.23 -4.75
CA HIS A 249 -10.46 -9.80 -5.28
C HIS A 249 -10.20 -10.59 -6.56
N ARG A 250 -9.43 -10.03 -7.51
CA ARG A 250 -9.06 -10.74 -8.75
C ARG A 250 -8.36 -12.06 -8.47
N LEU A 251 -7.34 -12.05 -7.61
CA LEU A 251 -6.59 -13.25 -7.24
C LEU A 251 -7.47 -14.27 -6.52
N THR A 252 -8.30 -13.81 -5.58
CA THR A 252 -9.27 -14.66 -4.87
C THR A 252 -10.23 -15.35 -5.84
N THR A 253 -10.81 -14.59 -6.78
CA THR A 253 -11.75 -15.13 -7.77
C THR A 253 -11.08 -16.14 -8.69
N GLN A 254 -9.82 -15.88 -9.12
CA GLN A 254 -9.07 -16.83 -9.93
C GLN A 254 -8.75 -18.13 -9.18
N LEU A 255 -8.35 -18.05 -7.91
CA LEU A 255 -8.11 -19.23 -7.08
C LEU A 255 -9.40 -20.02 -6.79
N ALA A 256 -10.52 -19.33 -6.56
CA ALA A 256 -11.81 -19.97 -6.39
C ALA A 256 -12.25 -20.73 -7.65
N ARG A 257 -12.14 -20.10 -8.82
CA ARG A 257 -12.43 -20.74 -10.12
C ARG A 257 -11.56 -21.98 -10.31
N ALA A 258 -10.28 -21.89 -10.02
CA ALA A 258 -9.38 -23.03 -10.17
C ALA A 258 -9.67 -24.19 -9.21
N THR A 259 -10.05 -23.86 -7.97
CA THR A 259 -10.49 -24.87 -7.01
C THR A 259 -11.73 -25.60 -7.55
N GLN A 260 -12.67 -24.86 -8.14
CA GLN A 260 -13.85 -25.46 -8.77
C GLN A 260 -13.46 -26.35 -9.95
N MET A 261 -12.60 -25.87 -10.85
CA MET A 261 -12.15 -26.65 -12.00
C MET A 261 -11.46 -27.97 -11.59
N LEU A 262 -10.64 -27.93 -10.53
CA LEU A 262 -10.01 -29.14 -10.01
C LEU A 262 -11.04 -30.14 -9.48
N ARG A 263 -12.08 -29.68 -8.77
CA ARG A 263 -13.19 -30.54 -8.30
C ARG A 263 -13.98 -31.14 -9.46
N ASP A 264 -14.28 -30.35 -10.48
CA ASP A 264 -15.03 -30.81 -11.66
C ASP A 264 -14.27 -31.92 -12.41
N LEU A 265 -12.94 -31.82 -12.44
CA LEU A 265 -12.04 -32.83 -13.03
C LEU A 265 -11.87 -34.07 -12.15
N GLU A 266 -12.01 -33.95 -10.83
CA GLU A 266 -12.00 -35.09 -9.89
C GLU A 266 -13.32 -35.87 -9.94
N GLY A 267 -14.46 -35.18 -10.16
CA GLY A 267 -15.78 -35.82 -10.29
C GLY A 267 -16.08 -36.43 -11.65
N SER A 268 -15.19 -36.24 -12.64
CA SER A 268 -15.33 -36.77 -14.01
C SER A 268 -14.54 -38.07 -14.26
N ILE A 269 -13.97 -38.68 -13.21
CA ILE A 269 -13.25 -39.96 -13.21
C ILE A 269 -14.08 -40.98 -12.43
#